data_AF-A0A542QVM2-F1
#
_entry.id   AF-A0A542QVM2-F1
#
_cell.length_a   1.000
_cell.length_b   1.000
_cell.length_c   1.000
_cell.angle_alpha   90.00
_cell.angle_beta   90.00
_cell.angle_gamma   90.00
#
_symmetry.space_group_name_H-M   'P 1'
#
loop_
_entity.id
_entity.type
_entity.pdbx_description
1 polymer ?
#
loop_
_entity_poly.entity_id
_entity_poly.type
_entity_poly.pdbx_seq_one_letter_code
_entity_poly.pdbx_strand_id
1 'polypeptide(L)'
;MKPVVRSICIGGLLLALSGCNWTSENHPSLSGTIEAIELPIVAEVGGLVTNVTAEEGSAVKKGQVLAQIDKRSYQITVAEAQAALDQATARLEEAKAGSRDTMIQRSMANVQQANANIQLAQARKNQAEAGKARAAEQMTQAESQWQGAQQTLLYQQKRLEEATALFEKGAISAKDLDTQKEAVNQAKTQADQWAAQVAQVQAQYRSAQEDIAAAAAQIGTAQAAQAGAQADLDQVKEGSTDYAIRALLATQQQAKAKLDQALLQLEKSKITATDDGTLLRSSIEQGEVAKTGATLFTMMKTDQLELVVYIPEAQLNRVKKGQEVGIKVDAYPEETFTGTISRISEKAEFTPKNVQTADERTKLVFAVTIHITDGLDKIKPGMPADVLLADKEGGQ
;
A
#
# COMPACT_ATOMS: atom_id res chain seq x y z
N MET A 1 -35.12 72.38 62.68
CA MET A 1 -35.20 73.85 62.59
C MET A 1 -34.56 74.28 61.26
N LYS A 2 -35.16 75.26 60.57
CA LYS A 2 -34.81 75.90 59.26
C LYS A 2 -33.35 76.47 59.23
N PRO A 3 -32.82 77.14 58.16
CA PRO A 3 -33.22 77.36 56.74
C PRO A 3 -32.05 77.19 55.69
N VAL A 4 -32.28 76.93 54.39
CA VAL A 4 -32.34 77.82 53.17
C VAL A 4 -31.08 78.68 52.85
N VAL A 5 -30.47 78.54 51.63
CA VAL A 5 -30.28 79.57 50.54
C VAL A 5 -29.35 79.10 49.38
N ARG A 6 -29.89 79.22 48.13
CA ARG A 6 -29.38 79.45 46.73
C ARG A 6 -27.91 79.25 46.27
N SER A 7 -27.74 78.65 45.07
CA SER A 7 -27.23 79.26 43.80
C SER A 7 -27.07 78.20 42.67
N ILE A 8 -27.83 78.26 41.56
CA ILE A 8 -27.45 78.69 40.18
C ILE A 8 -26.29 77.91 39.53
N CYS A 9 -26.59 77.12 38.46
CA CYS A 9 -26.08 77.34 37.09
C CYS A 9 -26.58 76.26 36.11
N ILE A 10 -26.88 76.73 34.90
CA ILE A 10 -27.45 76.06 33.73
C ILE A 10 -26.33 75.41 32.91
N GLY A 11 -26.59 74.27 32.27
CA GLY A 11 -25.70 73.67 31.28
C GLY A 11 -26.33 72.48 30.58
N GLY A 12 -27.22 72.74 29.61
CA GLY A 12 -27.82 71.73 28.74
C GLY A 12 -26.81 71.20 27.73
N LEU A 13 -26.69 69.88 27.65
CA LEU A 13 -25.87 69.16 26.67
C LEU A 13 -26.82 68.49 25.67
N LEU A 14 -26.99 69.12 24.51
CA LEU A 14 -27.69 68.59 23.34
C LEU A 14 -26.81 67.52 22.69
N LEU A 15 -27.22 66.25 22.81
CA LEU A 15 -26.68 65.11 22.07
C LEU A 15 -27.09 65.22 20.59
N ALA A 16 -26.12 65.50 19.73
CA ALA A 16 -26.29 65.39 18.29
C ALA A 16 -26.31 63.91 17.88
N LEU A 17 -27.48 63.39 17.56
CA LEU A 17 -27.66 62.14 16.81
C LEU A 17 -27.39 62.45 15.34
N SER A 18 -26.18 62.14 14.86
CA SER A 18 -25.89 62.10 13.42
C SER A 18 -26.51 60.82 12.84
N GLY A 19 -27.81 60.89 12.52
CA GLY A 19 -28.43 59.91 11.63
C GLY A 19 -27.92 60.13 10.21
N CYS A 20 -27.44 59.07 9.54
CA CYS A 20 -27.24 59.11 8.11
C CYS A 20 -28.61 59.37 7.45
N ASN A 21 -28.78 60.58 6.91
CA ASN A 21 -30.04 61.01 6.32
C ASN A 21 -29.98 60.71 4.82
N TRP A 22 -30.67 59.64 4.39
CA TRP A 22 -30.81 59.31 2.98
C TRP A 22 -32.03 60.07 2.43
N THR A 23 -31.86 61.35 2.12
CA THR A 23 -32.94 62.23 1.64
C THR A 23 -33.22 62.02 0.15
N SER A 24 -34.49 61.78 -0.20
CA SER A 24 -34.96 61.59 -1.58
C SER A 24 -35.27 62.92 -2.29
N GLU A 25 -34.34 63.88 -2.33
CA GLU A 25 -34.51 65.08 -3.15
C GLU A 25 -33.71 64.97 -4.46
N ASN A 26 -34.44 64.77 -5.57
CA ASN A 26 -34.03 65.03 -6.95
C ASN A 26 -32.68 64.46 -7.44
N HIS A 27 -32.33 63.24 -7.06
CA HIS A 27 -31.29 62.48 -7.75
C HIS A 27 -31.90 61.34 -8.58
N PRO A 28 -31.45 61.12 -9.84
CA PRO A 28 -31.94 60.01 -10.63
C PRO A 28 -31.61 58.71 -9.90
N SER A 29 -32.63 58.00 -9.42
CA SER A 29 -32.47 56.68 -8.84
C SER A 29 -32.00 55.72 -9.93
N LEU A 30 -30.99 54.92 -9.60
CA LEU A 30 -30.49 53.91 -10.52
C LEU A 30 -31.25 52.63 -10.24
N SER A 31 -32.20 52.31 -11.12
CA SER A 31 -33.02 51.12 -10.99
C SER A 31 -32.29 49.87 -11.48
N GLY A 32 -32.46 48.78 -10.75
CA GLY A 32 -31.93 47.47 -11.07
C GLY A 32 -32.86 46.36 -10.63
N THR A 33 -32.39 45.13 -10.76
CA THR A 33 -33.13 43.94 -10.33
C THR A 33 -32.30 43.13 -9.35
N ILE A 34 -32.96 42.61 -8.32
CA ILE A 34 -32.34 41.74 -7.34
C ILE A 34 -32.25 40.34 -7.92
N GLU A 35 -31.05 39.80 -7.98
CA GLU A 35 -30.73 38.46 -8.47
C GLU A 35 -30.24 37.58 -7.32
N ALA A 36 -30.52 36.29 -7.44
CA ALA A 36 -29.99 35.27 -6.55
C ALA A 36 -28.73 34.65 -7.15
N ILE A 37 -27.77 34.30 -6.29
CA ILE A 37 -26.70 33.40 -6.71
C ILE A 37 -27.26 31.98 -6.83
N GLU A 38 -27.39 31.51 -8.06
CA GLU A 38 -27.79 30.14 -8.37
C GLU A 38 -26.63 29.16 -8.19
N LEU A 39 -26.87 28.08 -7.44
CA LEU A 39 -25.98 26.96 -7.24
C LEU A 39 -26.58 25.68 -7.85
N PRO A 40 -26.01 25.18 -8.95
CA PRO A 40 -26.44 23.91 -9.52
C PRO A 40 -25.94 22.74 -8.66
N ILE A 41 -26.85 21.85 -8.28
CA ILE A 41 -26.54 20.58 -7.64
C ILE A 41 -26.52 19.52 -8.72
N VAL A 42 -25.36 18.90 -8.92
CA VAL A 42 -25.11 17.95 -10.00
C VAL A 42 -25.08 16.51 -9.49
N ALA A 43 -25.47 15.58 -10.35
CA ALA A 43 -25.31 14.15 -10.10
C ALA A 43 -23.85 13.74 -10.30
N GLU A 44 -23.17 13.29 -9.25
CA GLU A 44 -21.79 12.76 -9.39
C GLU A 44 -21.79 11.30 -9.90
N VAL A 45 -22.90 10.59 -9.73
CA VAL A 45 -23.11 9.23 -10.23
C VAL A 45 -24.42 9.15 -11.00
N GLY A 46 -24.51 8.22 -11.96
CA GLY A 46 -25.70 8.07 -12.81
C GLY A 46 -26.54 6.84 -12.46
N GLY A 47 -27.86 6.96 -12.53
CA GLY A 47 -28.77 5.86 -12.26
C GLY A 47 -30.24 6.31 -12.17
N LEU A 48 -31.12 5.36 -11.91
CA LEU A 48 -32.56 5.63 -11.74
C LEU A 48 -32.79 6.42 -10.44
N VAL A 49 -33.50 7.55 -10.53
CA VAL A 49 -33.92 8.31 -9.36
C VAL A 49 -35.14 7.63 -8.73
N THR A 50 -34.95 7.11 -7.52
CA THR A 50 -35.98 6.35 -6.80
C THR A 50 -36.88 7.23 -5.94
N ASN A 51 -36.38 8.40 -5.53
CA ASN A 51 -37.09 9.34 -4.68
C ASN A 51 -36.57 10.76 -4.91
N VAL A 52 -37.49 11.73 -4.94
CA VAL A 52 -37.20 13.17 -4.92
C VAL A 52 -37.99 13.73 -3.73
N THR A 53 -37.29 14.17 -2.70
CA THR A 53 -37.89 14.64 -1.44
C THR A 53 -38.01 16.15 -1.36
N ALA A 54 -37.48 16.86 -2.35
CA ALA A 54 -37.37 18.30 -2.32
C ALA A 54 -38.34 18.94 -3.32
N GLU A 55 -39.09 19.93 -2.86
CA GLU A 55 -40.06 20.67 -3.66
C GLU A 55 -39.50 22.04 -4.04
N GLU A 56 -39.85 22.54 -5.22
CA GLU A 56 -39.51 23.90 -5.62
C GLU A 56 -40.10 24.92 -4.65
N GLY A 57 -39.32 25.94 -4.31
CA GLY A 57 -39.66 26.95 -3.30
C GLY A 57 -39.44 26.51 -1.85
N SER A 58 -39.08 25.25 -1.58
CA SER A 58 -38.79 24.78 -0.23
C SER A 58 -37.41 25.26 0.27
N ALA A 59 -37.35 25.59 1.56
CA ALA A 59 -36.08 25.86 2.25
C ALA A 59 -35.39 24.54 2.58
N VAL A 60 -34.10 24.45 2.30
CA VAL A 60 -33.27 23.27 2.53
C VAL A 60 -32.04 23.62 3.34
N LYS A 61 -31.60 22.68 4.17
CA LYS A 61 -30.37 22.79 4.97
C LYS A 61 -29.22 22.05 4.32
N LYS A 62 -28.00 22.50 4.55
CA LYS A 62 -26.78 21.80 4.18
C LYS A 62 -26.80 20.34 4.63
N GLY A 63 -26.52 19.43 3.71
CA GLY A 63 -26.55 17.98 3.92
C GLY A 63 -27.93 17.34 3.89
N GLN A 64 -29.01 18.12 3.75
CA GLN A 64 -30.36 17.57 3.57
C GLN A 64 -30.43 16.78 2.26
N VAL A 65 -31.00 15.57 2.32
CA VAL A 65 -31.21 14.72 1.15
C VAL A 65 -32.32 15.32 0.29
N LEU A 66 -32.02 15.55 -0.98
CA LEU A 66 -32.92 16.11 -1.98
C LEU A 66 -33.46 15.04 -2.92
N ALA A 67 -32.61 14.08 -3.29
CA ALA A 67 -32.99 12.94 -4.10
C ALA A 67 -32.11 11.72 -3.80
N GLN A 68 -32.60 10.55 -4.18
CA GLN A 68 -31.90 9.28 -4.03
C GLN A 68 -31.87 8.53 -5.35
N ILE A 69 -30.66 8.26 -5.84
CA ILE A 69 -30.42 7.33 -6.94
C ILE A 69 -30.47 5.90 -6.40
N ASP A 70 -30.97 4.96 -7.21
CA ASP A 70 -31.05 3.54 -6.86
C ASP A 70 -29.67 3.02 -6.41
N LYS A 71 -29.62 2.62 -5.14
CA LYS A 71 -28.40 2.19 -4.48
C LYS A 71 -28.02 0.73 -4.76
N ARG A 72 -28.92 -0.08 -5.31
CA ARG A 72 -28.76 -1.56 -5.35
C ARG A 72 -27.51 -1.98 -6.11
N SER A 73 -27.27 -1.39 -7.28
CA SER A 73 -26.05 -1.66 -8.07
C SER A 73 -24.79 -1.28 -7.31
N TYR A 74 -24.77 -0.09 -6.68
CA TYR A 74 -23.62 0.35 -5.88
C TYR A 74 -23.40 -0.50 -4.63
N GLN A 75 -24.46 -0.97 -3.97
CA GLN A 75 -24.36 -1.90 -2.84
C GLN A 75 -23.76 -3.25 -3.26
N ILE A 76 -24.10 -3.74 -4.46
CA ILE A 76 -23.49 -4.94 -5.03
C ILE A 76 -22.00 -4.69 -5.30
N THR A 77 -21.63 -3.57 -5.94
CA THR A 77 -20.23 -3.21 -6.16
C THR A 77 -19.43 -3.10 -4.86
N VAL A 78 -20.01 -2.53 -3.80
CA VAL A 78 -19.40 -2.49 -2.45
C VAL A 78 -19.19 -3.90 -1.91
N ALA A 79 -20.20 -4.77 -2.01
CA ALA A 79 -20.09 -6.16 -1.53
C ALA A 79 -19.00 -6.95 -2.31
N GLU A 80 -18.92 -6.78 -3.62
CA GLU A 80 -17.87 -7.38 -4.47
C GLU A 80 -16.48 -6.88 -4.08
N ALA A 81 -16.32 -5.57 -3.88
CA ALA A 81 -15.04 -4.98 -3.46
C ALA A 81 -14.63 -5.42 -2.05
N GLN A 82 -15.58 -5.56 -1.12
CA GLN A 82 -15.33 -6.09 0.21
C GLN A 82 -14.86 -7.55 0.14
N ALA A 83 -15.55 -8.40 -0.63
CA ALA A 83 -15.15 -9.79 -0.80
C ALA A 83 -13.74 -9.92 -1.41
N ALA A 84 -13.39 -9.04 -2.34
CA ALA A 84 -12.03 -8.98 -2.89
C ALA A 84 -10.98 -8.57 -1.85
N LEU A 85 -11.30 -7.63 -0.96
CA LEU A 85 -10.43 -7.24 0.16
C LEU A 85 -10.27 -8.38 1.18
N ASP A 86 -11.36 -9.08 1.50
CA ASP A 86 -11.34 -10.23 2.42
C ASP A 86 -10.46 -11.35 1.85
N GLN A 87 -10.60 -11.65 0.56
CA GLN A 87 -9.75 -12.63 -0.13
C GLN A 87 -8.27 -12.22 -0.12
N ALA A 88 -7.96 -10.95 -0.41
CA ALA A 88 -6.60 -10.45 -0.39
C ALA A 88 -5.99 -10.51 1.02
N THR A 89 -6.78 -10.18 2.04
CA THR A 89 -6.38 -10.26 3.45
C THR A 89 -6.12 -11.70 3.87
N ALA A 90 -7.02 -12.64 3.51
CA ALA A 90 -6.83 -14.06 3.82
C ALA A 90 -5.54 -14.63 3.20
N ARG A 91 -5.23 -14.26 1.95
CA ARG A 91 -3.96 -14.66 1.30
C ARG A 91 -2.72 -14.10 1.99
N LEU A 92 -2.79 -12.85 2.46
CA LEU A 92 -1.70 -12.22 3.22
C LEU A 92 -1.49 -12.93 4.56
N GLU A 93 -2.56 -13.26 5.28
CA GLU A 93 -2.47 -13.98 6.55
C GLU A 93 -1.99 -15.42 6.36
N GLU A 94 -2.41 -16.12 5.31
CA GLU A 94 -1.86 -17.44 4.95
C GLU A 94 -0.35 -17.37 4.68
N ALA A 95 0.10 -16.33 3.97
CA ALA A 95 1.53 -16.14 3.69
C ALA A 95 2.35 -15.78 4.95
N LYS A 96 1.79 -14.98 5.87
CA LYS A 96 2.41 -14.59 7.16
C LYS A 96 2.42 -15.71 8.19
N ALA A 97 1.37 -16.53 8.22
CA ALA A 97 1.32 -17.72 9.07
C ALA A 97 2.42 -18.73 8.74
N GLY A 98 3.11 -18.54 7.61
CA GLY A 98 4.30 -19.28 7.23
C GLY A 98 3.99 -20.71 6.81
N SER A 99 5.01 -21.55 6.79
CA SER A 99 4.84 -22.96 6.48
C SER A 99 4.06 -23.66 7.58
N ARG A 100 2.94 -24.30 7.21
CA ARG A 100 2.12 -25.14 8.10
C ARG A 100 3.03 -26.04 8.97
N ASP A 101 2.72 -26.18 10.25
CA ASP A 101 3.43 -27.07 11.19
C ASP A 101 3.73 -28.45 10.58
N THR A 102 2.83 -28.97 9.75
CA THR A 102 2.99 -30.25 9.04
C THR A 102 4.18 -30.29 8.08
N MET A 103 4.53 -29.19 7.41
CA MET A 103 5.72 -29.12 6.55
C MET A 103 7.01 -29.04 7.36
N ILE A 104 7.01 -28.28 8.46
CA ILE A 104 8.16 -28.20 9.37
C ILE A 104 8.43 -29.59 9.96
N GLN A 105 7.40 -30.29 10.44
CA GLN A 105 7.52 -31.66 10.96
C GLN A 105 8.06 -32.64 9.91
N ARG A 106 7.57 -32.57 8.66
CA ARG A 106 8.10 -33.41 7.57
C ARG A 106 9.57 -33.14 7.30
N SER A 107 9.98 -31.87 7.25
CA SER A 107 11.38 -31.52 6.99
C SER A 107 12.29 -31.88 8.18
N MET A 108 11.82 -31.72 9.41
CA MET A 108 12.51 -32.22 10.61
C MET A 108 12.71 -33.74 10.56
N ALA A 109 11.70 -34.51 10.12
CA ALA A 109 11.83 -35.95 9.93
C ALA A 109 12.88 -36.31 8.87
N ASN A 110 13.01 -35.52 7.80
CA ASN A 110 14.07 -35.70 6.80
C ASN A 110 15.47 -35.46 7.39
N VAL A 111 15.63 -34.40 8.19
CA VAL A 111 16.90 -34.14 8.91
C VAL A 111 17.22 -35.30 9.86
N GLN A 112 16.23 -35.81 10.59
CA GLN A 112 16.40 -36.97 11.47
C GLN A 112 16.83 -38.23 10.69
N GLN A 113 16.23 -38.49 9.54
CA GLN A 113 16.61 -39.60 8.67
C GLN A 113 18.05 -39.44 8.14
N ALA A 114 18.45 -38.22 7.76
CA ALA A 114 19.81 -37.94 7.31
C ALA A 114 20.84 -38.13 8.44
N ASN A 115 20.52 -37.71 9.66
CA ASN A 115 21.35 -37.96 10.85
C ASN A 115 21.51 -39.47 11.13
N ALA A 116 20.44 -40.26 10.98
CA ALA A 116 20.52 -41.71 11.12
C ALA A 116 21.45 -42.35 10.05
N ASN A 117 21.45 -41.83 8.83
CA ASN A 117 22.35 -42.28 7.77
C ASN A 117 23.83 -41.96 8.08
N ILE A 118 24.12 -40.79 8.69
CA ILE A 118 25.48 -40.47 9.17
C ILE A 118 25.92 -41.48 10.24
N GLN A 119 25.06 -41.80 11.20
CA GLN A 119 25.38 -42.80 12.23
C GLN A 119 25.67 -44.18 11.62
N LEU A 120 24.88 -44.61 10.64
CA LEU A 120 25.12 -45.85 9.91
C LEU A 120 26.47 -45.83 9.16
N ALA A 121 26.79 -44.73 8.47
CA ALA A 121 28.05 -44.57 7.77
C ALA A 121 29.26 -44.59 8.74
N GLN A 122 29.12 -43.96 9.90
CA GLN A 122 30.13 -44.01 10.96
C GLN A 122 30.33 -45.42 11.51
N ALA A 123 29.24 -46.18 11.73
CA ALA A 123 29.32 -47.56 12.16
C ALA A 123 30.06 -48.44 11.12
N ARG A 124 29.81 -48.23 9.82
CA ARG A 124 30.52 -48.92 8.74
C ARG A 124 32.02 -48.58 8.72
N LYS A 125 32.38 -47.32 8.94
CA LYS A 125 33.80 -46.93 9.07
C LYS A 125 34.48 -47.64 10.24
N ASN A 126 33.84 -47.65 11.40
CA ASN A 126 34.37 -48.36 12.58
C ASN A 126 34.54 -49.86 12.30
N GLN A 127 33.60 -50.48 11.57
CA GLN A 127 33.70 -51.87 11.15
C GLN A 127 34.88 -52.10 10.18
N ALA A 128 35.10 -51.20 9.22
CA ALA A 128 36.23 -51.26 8.30
C ALA A 128 37.58 -51.08 9.02
N GLU A 129 37.66 -50.17 10.00
CA GLU A 129 38.84 -50.00 10.86
C GLU A 129 39.16 -51.27 11.65
N ALA A 130 38.15 -51.92 12.22
CA ALA A 130 38.31 -53.23 12.88
C ALA A 130 38.69 -54.35 11.90
N GLY A 131 38.25 -54.28 10.64
CA GLY A 131 38.66 -55.17 9.56
C GLY A 131 40.15 -55.02 9.23
N LYS A 132 40.63 -53.79 9.03
CA LYS A 132 42.05 -53.49 8.80
C LYS A 132 42.92 -53.93 9.97
N ALA A 133 42.49 -53.72 11.22
CA ALA A 133 43.23 -54.16 12.38
C ALA A 133 43.44 -55.68 12.40
N ARG A 134 42.40 -56.46 12.06
CA ARG A 134 42.50 -57.93 11.92
C ARG A 134 43.42 -58.35 10.77
N ALA A 135 43.35 -57.66 9.63
CA ALA A 135 44.24 -57.93 8.50
C ALA A 135 45.71 -57.58 8.81
N ALA A 136 45.95 -56.52 9.59
CA ALA A 136 47.29 -56.15 10.05
C ALA A 136 47.89 -57.24 10.96
N GLU A 137 47.09 -57.77 11.89
CA GLU A 137 47.50 -58.87 12.76
C GLU A 137 47.86 -60.14 11.95
N GLN A 138 47.02 -60.50 10.97
CA GLN A 138 47.32 -61.62 10.07
C GLN A 138 48.60 -61.39 9.26
N MET A 139 48.86 -60.16 8.83
CA MET A 139 50.08 -59.80 8.10
C MET A 139 51.31 -59.98 8.99
N THR A 140 51.26 -59.51 10.24
CA THR A 140 52.34 -59.69 11.21
C THR A 140 52.62 -61.17 11.48
N GLN A 141 51.58 -62.00 11.60
CA GLN A 141 51.73 -63.45 11.79
C GLN A 141 52.37 -64.15 10.58
N ALA A 142 51.90 -63.83 9.37
CA ALA A 142 52.45 -64.39 8.13
C ALA A 142 53.92 -63.97 7.92
N GLU A 143 54.25 -62.71 8.21
CA GLU A 143 55.62 -62.19 8.13
C GLU A 143 56.55 -62.91 9.11
N SER A 144 56.09 -63.16 10.34
CA SER A 144 56.86 -63.92 11.33
C SER A 144 57.15 -65.36 10.87
N GLN A 145 56.18 -66.03 10.24
CA GLN A 145 56.35 -67.38 9.68
C GLN A 145 57.33 -67.39 8.50
N TRP A 146 57.23 -66.41 7.61
CA TRP A 146 58.17 -66.26 6.49
C TRP A 146 59.59 -65.97 6.97
N GLN A 147 59.77 -65.12 7.99
CA GLN A 147 61.07 -64.87 8.60
C GLN A 147 61.67 -66.15 9.19
N GLY A 148 60.89 -66.97 9.91
CA GLY A 148 61.34 -68.26 10.41
C GLY A 148 61.78 -69.22 9.29
N ALA A 149 61.03 -69.26 8.18
CA ALA A 149 61.38 -70.06 7.02
C ALA A 149 62.65 -69.56 6.31
N GLN A 150 62.84 -68.23 6.21
CA GLN A 150 64.08 -67.65 5.69
C GLN A 150 65.31 -68.00 6.54
N GLN A 151 65.20 -67.93 7.88
CA GLN A 151 66.29 -68.32 8.76
C GLN A 151 66.65 -69.81 8.57
N THR A 152 65.64 -70.66 8.37
CA THR A 152 65.84 -72.08 8.08
C THR A 152 66.55 -72.29 6.75
N LEU A 153 66.14 -71.58 5.69
CA LEU A 153 66.80 -71.63 4.38
C LEU A 153 68.27 -71.18 4.48
N LEU A 154 68.53 -70.05 5.15
CA LEU A 154 69.89 -69.53 5.35
C LEU A 154 70.77 -70.54 6.09
N TYR A 155 70.22 -71.20 7.12
CA TYR A 155 70.93 -72.25 7.85
C TYR A 155 71.29 -73.44 6.94
N GLN A 156 70.35 -73.94 6.13
CA GLN A 156 70.64 -75.05 5.20
C GLN A 156 71.63 -74.65 4.11
N GLN A 157 71.58 -73.40 3.63
CA GLN A 157 72.55 -72.88 2.66
C GLN A 157 73.98 -72.90 3.20
N LYS A 158 74.18 -72.44 4.45
CA LYS A 158 75.49 -72.52 5.12
C LYS A 158 75.99 -73.95 5.26
N ARG A 159 75.10 -74.88 5.62
CA ARG A 159 75.46 -76.32 5.70
C ARG A 159 75.84 -76.91 4.34
N LEU A 160 75.16 -76.51 3.27
CA LEU A 160 75.50 -76.92 1.91
C LEU A 160 76.87 -76.37 1.49
N GLU A 161 77.19 -75.12 1.85
CA GLU A 161 78.51 -74.51 1.62
C GLU A 161 79.62 -75.30 2.32
N GLU A 162 79.44 -75.59 3.61
CA GLU A 162 80.36 -76.43 4.39
C GLU A 162 80.51 -77.84 3.80
N ALA A 163 79.40 -78.48 3.41
CA ALA A 163 79.41 -79.80 2.79
C ALA A 163 80.12 -79.79 1.43
N THR A 164 79.94 -78.74 0.63
CA THR A 164 80.62 -78.57 -0.66
C THR A 164 82.14 -78.51 -0.46
N ALA A 165 82.60 -77.72 0.51
CA ALA A 165 84.03 -77.63 0.85
C ALA A 165 84.62 -78.96 1.37
N LEU A 166 83.84 -79.76 2.09
CA LEU A 166 84.26 -81.10 2.54
C LEU A 166 84.29 -82.12 1.40
N PHE A 167 83.35 -82.04 0.46
CA PHE A 167 83.30 -82.90 -0.72
C PHE A 167 84.52 -82.67 -1.63
N GLU A 168 84.90 -81.42 -1.87
CA GLU A 168 86.11 -81.05 -2.63
C GLU A 168 87.39 -81.63 -2.01
N LYS A 169 87.41 -81.79 -0.69
CA LYS A 169 88.52 -82.42 0.07
C LYS A 169 88.41 -83.96 0.13
N GLY A 170 87.40 -84.56 -0.50
CA GLY A 170 87.16 -86.01 -0.50
C GLY A 170 86.62 -86.58 0.82
N ALA A 171 86.13 -85.73 1.73
CA ALA A 171 85.72 -86.13 3.09
C ALA A 171 84.27 -86.62 3.20
N ILE A 172 83.43 -86.39 2.17
CA ILE A 172 82.03 -86.86 2.11
C ILE A 172 81.71 -87.41 0.71
N SER A 173 80.61 -88.18 0.58
CA SER A 173 80.20 -88.77 -0.70
C SER A 173 79.33 -87.82 -1.55
N ALA A 174 79.22 -88.09 -2.87
CA ALA A 174 78.33 -87.34 -3.76
C ALA A 174 76.85 -87.44 -3.35
N LYS A 175 76.45 -88.59 -2.79
CA LYS A 175 75.10 -88.82 -2.26
C LYS A 175 74.82 -87.92 -1.04
N ASP A 176 75.80 -87.69 -0.19
CA ASP A 176 75.66 -86.81 0.99
C ASP A 176 75.49 -85.35 0.56
N LEU A 177 76.27 -84.92 -0.45
CA LEU A 177 76.15 -83.60 -1.04
C LEU A 177 74.77 -83.37 -1.68
N ASP A 178 74.27 -84.33 -2.47
CA ASP A 178 72.94 -84.24 -3.08
C ASP A 178 71.82 -84.23 -2.02
N THR A 179 71.99 -84.94 -0.90
CA THR A 179 71.06 -84.87 0.24
C THR A 179 71.02 -83.45 0.84
N GLN A 180 72.16 -82.76 0.96
CA GLN A 180 72.17 -81.36 1.41
C GLN A 180 71.55 -80.41 0.39
N LYS A 181 71.77 -80.64 -0.92
CA LYS A 181 71.11 -79.84 -1.98
C LYS A 181 69.59 -79.98 -1.91
N GLU A 182 69.10 -81.20 -1.72
CA GLU A 182 67.68 -81.46 -1.59
C GLU A 182 67.09 -80.81 -0.33
N ALA A 183 67.82 -80.79 0.79
CA ALA A 183 67.42 -80.07 1.99
C ALA A 183 67.31 -78.54 1.77
N VAL A 184 68.22 -77.95 0.98
CA VAL A 184 68.12 -76.53 0.57
C VAL A 184 66.92 -76.31 -0.34
N ASN A 185 66.68 -77.18 -1.32
CA ASN A 185 65.52 -77.08 -2.21
C ASN A 185 64.19 -77.13 -1.42
N GLN A 186 64.07 -78.04 -0.46
CA GLN A 186 62.88 -78.15 0.40
C GLN A 186 62.69 -76.90 1.26
N ALA A 187 63.77 -76.40 1.90
CA ALA A 187 63.71 -75.18 2.69
C ALA A 187 63.36 -73.96 1.81
N LYS A 188 63.84 -73.93 0.57
CA LYS A 188 63.51 -72.87 -0.40
C LYS A 188 62.04 -72.92 -0.79
N THR A 189 61.52 -74.08 -1.17
CA THR A 189 60.09 -74.25 -1.48
C THR A 189 59.22 -73.84 -0.30
N GLN A 190 59.61 -74.18 0.93
CA GLN A 190 58.88 -73.77 2.13
C GLN A 190 58.89 -72.24 2.33
N ALA A 191 60.04 -71.58 2.13
CA ALA A 191 60.15 -70.13 2.19
C ALA A 191 59.32 -69.44 1.09
N ASP A 192 59.33 -69.97 -0.13
CA ASP A 192 58.55 -69.45 -1.26
C ASP A 192 57.04 -69.60 -1.02
N GLN A 193 56.59 -70.70 -0.40
CA GLN A 193 55.19 -70.89 0.01
C GLN A 193 54.75 -69.85 1.05
N TRP A 194 55.58 -69.58 2.06
CA TRP A 194 55.28 -68.54 3.04
C TRP A 194 55.34 -67.13 2.42
N ALA A 195 56.23 -66.89 1.46
CA ALA A 195 56.27 -65.63 0.73
C ALA A 195 54.97 -65.39 -0.06
N ALA A 196 54.45 -66.43 -0.72
CA ALA A 196 53.15 -66.36 -1.39
C ALA A 196 52.00 -66.09 -0.40
N GLN A 197 52.05 -66.69 0.80
CA GLN A 197 51.07 -66.43 1.87
C GLN A 197 51.13 -64.98 2.35
N VAL A 198 52.33 -64.40 2.55
CA VAL A 198 52.50 -62.97 2.89
C VAL A 198 51.92 -62.08 1.80
N ALA A 199 52.19 -62.37 0.52
CA ALA A 199 51.64 -61.61 -0.60
C ALA A 199 50.10 -61.63 -0.62
N GLN A 200 49.48 -62.78 -0.32
CA GLN A 200 48.03 -62.91 -0.21
C GLN A 200 47.46 -62.04 0.93
N VAL A 201 48.05 -62.12 2.12
CA VAL A 201 47.58 -61.34 3.28
C VAL A 201 47.84 -59.85 3.09
N GLN A 202 48.93 -59.48 2.41
CA GLN A 202 49.20 -58.09 2.07
C GLN A 202 48.15 -57.52 1.10
N ALA A 203 47.66 -58.33 0.15
CA ALA A 203 46.53 -57.94 -0.70
C ALA A 203 45.23 -57.75 0.12
N GLN A 204 44.98 -58.61 1.10
CA GLN A 204 43.83 -58.46 2.02
C GLN A 204 43.94 -57.20 2.87
N TYR A 205 45.12 -56.88 3.38
CA TYR A 205 45.37 -55.65 4.13
C TYR A 205 45.15 -54.40 3.26
N ARG A 206 45.60 -54.41 2.00
CA ARG A 206 45.34 -53.33 1.04
C ARG A 206 43.84 -53.15 0.79
N SER A 207 43.11 -54.24 0.54
CA SER A 207 41.65 -54.20 0.38
C SER A 207 40.96 -53.60 1.61
N ALA A 208 41.38 -53.99 2.82
CA ALA A 208 40.82 -53.43 4.05
C ALA A 208 41.14 -51.94 4.24
N GLN A 209 42.25 -51.43 3.69
CA GLN A 209 42.53 -50.00 3.67
C GLN A 209 41.59 -49.25 2.71
N GLU A 210 41.31 -49.82 1.55
CA GLU A 210 40.37 -49.26 0.58
C GLU A 210 38.94 -49.22 1.14
N ASP A 211 38.53 -50.24 1.91
CA ASP A 211 37.24 -50.26 2.60
C ASP A 211 37.05 -49.08 3.57
N ILE A 212 38.12 -48.66 4.27
CA ILE A 212 38.07 -47.47 5.14
C ILE A 212 37.87 -46.20 4.31
N ALA A 213 38.58 -46.07 3.19
CA ALA A 213 38.42 -44.93 2.30
C ALA A 213 37.00 -44.87 1.71
N ALA A 214 36.45 -46.01 1.29
CA ALA A 214 35.07 -46.12 0.82
C ALA A 214 34.05 -45.76 1.91
N ALA A 215 34.25 -46.21 3.15
CA ALA A 215 33.39 -45.86 4.28
C ALA A 215 33.50 -44.37 4.65
N ALA A 216 34.70 -43.78 4.60
CA ALA A 216 34.89 -42.34 4.81
C ALA A 216 34.18 -41.51 3.73
N ALA A 217 34.22 -41.95 2.46
CA ALA A 217 33.46 -41.32 1.38
C ALA A 217 31.95 -41.40 1.63
N GLN A 218 31.44 -42.53 2.14
CA GLN A 218 30.02 -42.66 2.51
C GLN A 218 29.61 -41.66 3.60
N ILE A 219 30.46 -41.40 4.61
CA ILE A 219 30.20 -40.37 5.62
C ILE A 219 30.06 -38.99 4.96
N GLY A 220 30.98 -38.65 4.05
CA GLY A 220 30.92 -37.38 3.31
C GLY A 220 29.61 -37.23 2.52
N THR A 221 29.16 -38.28 1.84
CA THR A 221 27.86 -38.26 1.13
C THR A 221 26.66 -38.12 2.08
N ALA A 222 26.71 -38.76 3.25
CA ALA A 222 25.65 -38.66 4.25
C ALA A 222 25.60 -37.26 4.90
N GLN A 223 26.76 -36.65 5.15
CA GLN A 223 26.86 -35.27 5.63
C GLN A 223 26.34 -34.27 4.61
N ALA A 224 26.66 -34.44 3.32
CA ALA A 224 26.12 -33.60 2.26
C ALA A 224 24.58 -33.70 2.18
N ALA A 225 24.03 -34.91 2.31
CA ALA A 225 22.58 -35.11 2.37
C ALA A 225 21.93 -34.46 3.60
N GLN A 226 22.58 -34.51 4.76
CA GLN A 226 22.11 -33.84 5.98
C GLN A 226 22.16 -32.32 5.87
N ALA A 227 23.21 -31.76 5.26
CA ALA A 227 23.29 -30.33 4.97
C ALA A 227 22.18 -29.88 4.02
N GLY A 228 21.87 -30.67 2.98
CA GLY A 228 20.74 -30.42 2.09
C GLY A 228 19.40 -30.44 2.82
N ALA A 229 19.14 -31.47 3.63
CA ALA A 229 17.91 -31.57 4.42
C ALA A 229 17.78 -30.42 5.45
N GLN A 230 18.88 -29.95 6.01
CA GLN A 230 18.89 -28.80 6.92
C GLN A 230 18.55 -27.50 6.18
N ALA A 231 19.13 -27.28 4.99
CA ALA A 231 18.80 -26.13 4.15
C ALA A 231 17.31 -26.12 3.76
N ASP A 232 16.75 -27.28 3.42
CA ASP A 232 15.31 -27.42 3.13
C ASP A 232 14.45 -27.06 4.36
N LEU A 233 14.85 -27.48 5.57
CA LEU A 233 14.16 -27.12 6.82
C LEU A 233 14.22 -25.61 7.07
N ASP A 234 15.37 -25.00 6.86
CA ASP A 234 15.55 -23.57 7.07
C ASP A 234 14.73 -22.75 6.07
N GLN A 235 14.71 -23.14 4.79
CA GLN A 235 13.84 -22.54 3.78
C GLN A 235 12.34 -22.66 4.14
N VAL A 236 11.91 -23.81 4.67
CA VAL A 236 10.52 -24.00 5.12
C VAL A 236 10.21 -23.12 6.34
N LYS A 237 11.15 -22.95 7.27
CA LYS A 237 10.97 -22.08 8.47
C LYS A 237 10.94 -20.60 8.13
N GLU A 238 11.74 -20.16 7.16
CA GLU A 238 11.80 -18.76 6.73
C GLU A 238 10.49 -18.30 6.07
N GLY A 239 9.65 -19.25 5.63
CA GLY A 239 8.28 -18.99 5.20
C GLY A 239 8.22 -18.20 3.88
N SER A 240 7.20 -17.36 3.72
CA SER A 240 7.09 -16.50 2.54
C SER A 240 8.15 -15.40 2.60
N THR A 241 8.94 -15.24 1.54
CA THR A 241 9.96 -14.19 1.47
C THR A 241 9.34 -12.80 1.68
N ASP A 242 10.12 -11.87 2.25
CA ASP A 242 9.71 -10.46 2.44
C ASP A 242 9.13 -9.82 1.16
N TYR A 243 9.65 -10.22 -0.01
CA TYR A 243 9.16 -9.76 -1.30
C TYR A 243 7.72 -10.24 -1.58
N ALA A 244 7.42 -11.51 -1.31
CA ALA A 244 6.09 -12.07 -1.50
C ALA A 244 5.06 -11.41 -0.56
N ILE A 245 5.43 -11.20 0.70
CA ILE A 245 4.59 -10.50 1.68
C ILE A 245 4.32 -9.06 1.23
N ARG A 246 5.34 -8.34 0.74
CA ARG A 246 5.18 -6.97 0.22
C ARG A 246 4.24 -6.91 -0.98
N ALA A 247 4.32 -7.87 -1.90
CA ALA A 247 3.42 -7.95 -3.06
C ALA A 247 1.96 -8.23 -2.64
N LEU A 248 1.74 -9.10 -1.66
CA LEU A 248 0.41 -9.39 -1.10
C LEU A 248 -0.15 -8.18 -0.35
N LEU A 249 0.67 -7.45 0.40
CA LEU A 249 0.27 -6.21 1.06
C LEU A 249 -0.12 -5.13 0.04
N ALA A 250 0.61 -4.99 -1.06
CA ALA A 250 0.24 -4.08 -2.14
C ALA A 250 -1.10 -4.49 -2.79
N THR A 251 -1.35 -5.80 -2.95
CA THR A 251 -2.62 -6.33 -3.47
C THR A 251 -3.78 -6.03 -2.51
N GLN A 252 -3.58 -6.20 -1.19
CA GLN A 252 -4.57 -5.83 -0.17
C GLN A 252 -4.89 -4.33 -0.23
N GLN A 253 -3.85 -3.48 -0.32
CA GLN A 253 -4.03 -2.03 -0.40
C GLN A 253 -4.79 -1.62 -1.66
N GLN A 254 -4.53 -2.27 -2.80
CA GLN A 254 -5.30 -2.06 -4.03
C GLN A 254 -6.77 -2.46 -3.86
N ALA A 255 -7.05 -3.60 -3.22
CA ALA A 255 -8.42 -4.05 -2.96
C ALA A 255 -9.15 -3.08 -2.01
N LYS A 256 -8.46 -2.56 -1.00
CA LYS A 256 -9.00 -1.54 -0.09
C LYS A 256 -9.34 -0.25 -0.83
N ALA A 257 -8.46 0.24 -1.70
CA ALA A 257 -8.73 1.44 -2.49
C ALA A 257 -9.96 1.27 -3.41
N LYS A 258 -10.18 0.06 -3.95
CA LYS A 258 -11.39 -0.24 -4.73
C LYS A 258 -12.65 -0.24 -3.87
N LEU A 259 -12.58 -0.77 -2.64
CA LEU A 259 -13.68 -0.69 -1.69
C LEU A 259 -14.00 0.77 -1.33
N ASP A 260 -12.99 1.58 -1.04
CA ASP A 260 -13.16 3.01 -0.74
C ASP A 260 -13.81 3.75 -1.91
N GLN A 261 -13.41 3.45 -3.15
CA GLN A 261 -14.04 4.00 -4.35
C GLN A 261 -15.52 3.57 -4.49
N ALA A 262 -15.83 2.29 -4.25
CA ALA A 262 -17.20 1.79 -4.32
C ALA A 262 -18.10 2.41 -3.24
N LEU A 263 -17.57 2.58 -2.02
CA LEU A 263 -18.25 3.25 -0.91
C LEU A 263 -18.54 4.72 -1.24
N LEU A 264 -17.58 5.43 -1.84
CA LEU A 264 -17.79 6.80 -2.28
C LEU A 264 -18.89 6.88 -3.34
N GLN A 265 -18.90 6.00 -4.33
CA GLN A 265 -19.97 5.97 -5.33
C GLN A 265 -21.35 5.69 -4.71
N LEU A 266 -21.41 4.79 -3.73
CA LEU A 266 -22.63 4.54 -2.96
C LEU A 266 -23.07 5.78 -2.17
N GLU A 267 -22.14 6.52 -1.55
CA GLU A 267 -22.42 7.77 -0.87
C GLU A 267 -22.99 8.82 -1.84
N LYS A 268 -22.37 8.97 -3.01
CA LYS A 268 -22.79 9.89 -4.07
C LYS A 268 -24.13 9.54 -4.71
N SER A 269 -24.68 8.35 -4.47
CA SER A 269 -26.07 8.03 -4.83
C SER A 269 -27.09 8.88 -4.06
N LYS A 270 -26.69 9.45 -2.91
CA LYS A 270 -27.48 10.42 -2.14
C LYS A 270 -27.17 11.82 -2.63
N ILE A 271 -28.16 12.47 -3.21
CA ILE A 271 -28.04 13.86 -3.67
C ILE A 271 -28.42 14.76 -2.50
N THR A 272 -27.47 15.54 -1.99
CA THR A 272 -27.66 16.41 -0.82
C THR A 272 -27.45 17.88 -1.16
N ALA A 273 -28.09 18.78 -0.40
CA ALA A 273 -27.82 20.21 -0.50
C ALA A 273 -26.38 20.55 -0.03
N THR A 274 -25.65 21.35 -0.82
CA THR A 274 -24.27 21.73 -0.51
C THR A 274 -24.16 22.82 0.55
N ASP A 275 -25.18 23.66 0.67
CA ASP A 275 -25.31 24.78 1.62
C ASP A 275 -26.78 24.99 2.01
N ASP A 276 -27.04 25.89 2.96
CA ASP A 276 -28.40 26.32 3.31
C ASP A 276 -28.96 27.22 2.21
N GLY A 277 -30.24 27.07 1.87
CA GLY A 277 -30.83 27.84 0.78
C GLY A 277 -32.28 27.50 0.46
N THR A 278 -32.76 28.01 -0.67
CA THR A 278 -34.09 27.73 -1.21
C THR A 278 -33.96 27.08 -2.58
N LEU A 279 -34.69 25.99 -2.82
CA LEU A 279 -34.71 25.36 -4.14
C LEU A 279 -35.50 26.21 -5.13
N LEU A 280 -34.86 26.56 -6.25
CA LEU A 280 -35.47 27.34 -7.32
C LEU A 280 -36.15 26.44 -8.36
N ARG A 281 -35.45 25.38 -8.78
CA ARG A 281 -35.93 24.44 -9.78
C ARG A 281 -35.46 23.00 -9.52
N SER A 282 -36.33 22.06 -9.82
CA SER A 282 -36.02 20.64 -9.94
C SER A 282 -35.99 20.25 -11.42
N SER A 283 -34.83 19.82 -11.90
CA SER A 283 -34.62 19.38 -13.29
C SER A 283 -34.66 17.86 -13.42
N ILE A 284 -35.19 17.15 -12.41
CA ILE A 284 -35.29 15.70 -12.37
C ILE A 284 -36.57 15.27 -11.64
N GLU A 285 -37.22 14.22 -12.14
CA GLU A 285 -38.39 13.61 -11.52
C GLU A 285 -38.11 12.18 -11.03
N GLN A 286 -38.96 11.69 -10.12
CA GLN A 286 -38.92 10.30 -9.69
C GLN A 286 -39.19 9.37 -10.88
N GLY A 287 -38.35 8.35 -11.05
CA GLY A 287 -38.43 7.41 -12.18
C GLY A 287 -37.59 7.81 -13.39
N GLU A 288 -37.00 9.01 -13.40
CA GLU A 288 -36.06 9.42 -14.44
C GLU A 288 -34.64 8.91 -14.17
N VAL A 289 -33.82 8.92 -15.22
CA VAL A 289 -32.41 8.47 -15.14
C VAL A 289 -31.49 9.69 -15.08
N ALA A 290 -30.85 9.88 -13.93
CA ALA A 290 -29.80 10.88 -13.77
C ALA A 290 -28.52 10.42 -14.50
N LYS A 291 -27.91 11.32 -15.27
CA LYS A 291 -26.57 11.09 -15.87
C LYS A 291 -25.51 11.76 -15.02
N THR A 292 -24.32 11.18 -14.96
CA THR A 292 -23.17 11.84 -14.32
C THR A 292 -22.92 13.21 -14.93
N GLY A 293 -22.79 14.22 -14.07
CA GLY A 293 -22.62 15.63 -14.43
C GLY A 293 -23.92 16.39 -14.74
N ALA A 294 -25.08 15.71 -14.76
CA ALA A 294 -26.36 16.39 -14.99
C ALA A 294 -26.74 17.26 -13.79
N THR A 295 -27.18 18.50 -14.04
CA THR A 295 -27.78 19.36 -13.02
C THR A 295 -29.16 18.82 -12.66
N LEU A 296 -29.33 18.38 -11.41
CA LEU A 296 -30.57 17.82 -10.89
C LEU A 296 -31.43 18.89 -10.21
N PHE A 297 -30.78 19.78 -9.46
CA PHE A 297 -31.45 20.86 -8.75
C PHE A 297 -30.69 22.17 -8.96
N THR A 298 -31.38 23.29 -8.85
CA THR A 298 -30.74 24.60 -8.69
C THR A 298 -31.28 25.26 -7.45
N MET A 299 -30.36 25.69 -6.59
CA MET A 299 -30.66 26.30 -5.31
C MET A 299 -30.14 27.73 -5.27
N MET A 300 -30.86 28.62 -4.60
CA MET A 300 -30.38 29.94 -4.24
C MET A 300 -29.84 29.92 -2.81
N LYS A 301 -28.72 30.58 -2.58
CA LYS A 301 -28.24 30.91 -1.23
C LYS A 301 -29.06 32.04 -0.62
N THR A 302 -29.63 31.80 0.57
CA THR A 302 -30.47 32.80 1.27
C THR A 302 -29.64 33.99 1.79
N ASP A 303 -28.35 33.79 2.02
CA ASP A 303 -27.41 34.79 2.54
C ASP A 303 -26.66 35.58 1.46
N GLN A 304 -26.92 35.32 0.17
CA GLN A 304 -26.20 35.93 -0.94
C GLN A 304 -27.14 36.44 -2.04
N LEU A 305 -27.81 37.54 -1.75
CA LEU A 305 -28.57 38.31 -2.74
C LEU A 305 -27.70 39.43 -3.33
N GLU A 306 -27.81 39.62 -4.64
CA GLU A 306 -27.11 40.67 -5.37
C GLU A 306 -28.11 41.57 -6.07
N LEU A 307 -27.92 42.88 -6.00
CA LEU A 307 -28.64 43.85 -6.81
C LEU A 307 -27.77 44.22 -8.01
N VAL A 308 -28.26 43.93 -9.21
CA VAL A 308 -27.59 44.30 -10.47
C VAL A 308 -28.25 45.54 -11.03
N VAL A 309 -27.47 46.61 -11.13
CA VAL A 309 -27.93 47.94 -11.55
C VAL A 309 -27.09 48.41 -12.73
N TYR A 310 -27.75 49.01 -13.71
CA TYR A 310 -27.09 49.50 -14.92
C TYR A 310 -26.86 51.01 -14.83
N ILE A 311 -25.60 51.42 -14.73
CA ILE A 311 -25.23 52.82 -14.57
C ILE A 311 -24.73 53.37 -15.92
N PRO A 312 -25.28 54.49 -16.42
CA PRO A 312 -24.73 55.16 -17.60
C PRO A 312 -23.27 55.55 -17.41
N GLU A 313 -22.44 55.44 -18.44
CA GLU A 313 -21.00 55.79 -18.40
C GLU A 313 -20.73 57.15 -17.74
N ALA A 314 -21.53 58.17 -18.06
CA ALA A 314 -21.40 59.52 -17.52
C ALA A 314 -21.52 59.61 -15.98
N GLN A 315 -22.11 58.60 -15.34
CA GLN A 315 -22.33 58.53 -13.89
C GLN A 315 -21.42 57.49 -13.20
N LEU A 316 -20.56 56.80 -13.95
CA LEU A 316 -19.68 55.76 -13.41
C LEU A 316 -18.68 56.31 -12.38
N ASN A 317 -18.31 57.59 -12.47
CA ASN A 317 -17.44 58.28 -11.50
C ASN A 317 -18.06 58.46 -10.10
N ARG A 318 -19.37 58.19 -9.94
CA ARG A 318 -20.10 58.30 -8.67
C ARG A 318 -20.07 57.01 -7.84
N VAL A 319 -19.66 55.89 -8.44
CA VAL A 319 -19.61 54.59 -7.78
C VAL A 319 -18.18 54.08 -7.65
N LYS A 320 -17.85 53.51 -6.50
CA LYS A 320 -16.55 52.87 -6.24
C LYS A 320 -16.76 51.48 -5.65
N LYS A 321 -15.86 50.55 -5.99
CA LYS A 321 -15.84 49.22 -5.35
C LYS A 321 -15.66 49.38 -3.83
N GLY A 322 -16.46 48.65 -3.05
CA GLY A 322 -16.46 48.71 -1.59
C GLY A 322 -17.27 49.85 -0.98
N GLN A 323 -17.92 50.69 -1.80
CA GLN A 323 -18.80 51.76 -1.32
C GLN A 323 -20.13 51.19 -0.84
N GLU A 324 -20.58 51.67 0.32
CA GLU A 324 -21.91 51.37 0.87
C GLU A 324 -22.97 52.22 0.18
N VAL A 325 -24.10 51.60 -0.14
CA VAL A 325 -25.22 52.22 -0.85
C VAL A 325 -26.54 51.83 -0.18
N GLY A 326 -27.51 52.74 -0.24
CA GLY A 326 -28.88 52.45 0.15
C GLY A 326 -29.63 51.74 -0.97
N ILE A 327 -30.49 50.80 -0.62
CA ILE A 327 -31.32 50.03 -1.53
C ILE A 327 -32.76 50.25 -1.10
N LYS A 328 -33.56 50.81 -2.01
CA LYS A 328 -34.99 51.01 -1.82
C LYS A 328 -35.74 50.06 -2.74
N VAL A 329 -36.71 49.33 -2.18
CA VAL A 329 -37.56 48.40 -2.94
C VAL A 329 -39.00 48.86 -2.85
N ASP A 330 -39.72 48.83 -3.97
CA ASP A 330 -41.10 49.32 -4.05
C ASP A 330 -42.06 48.58 -3.10
N ALA A 331 -41.75 47.32 -2.79
CA ALA A 331 -42.52 46.50 -1.84
C ALA A 331 -42.44 47.03 -0.39
N TYR A 332 -41.39 47.78 -0.04
CA TYR A 332 -41.18 48.35 1.30
C TYR A 332 -40.77 49.83 1.19
N PRO A 333 -41.70 50.73 0.82
CA PRO A 333 -41.38 52.11 0.47
C PRO A 333 -40.87 52.97 1.64
N GLU A 334 -41.14 52.54 2.87
CA GLU A 334 -40.75 53.20 4.13
C GLU A 334 -39.45 52.63 4.73
N GLU A 335 -38.91 51.54 4.17
CA GLU A 335 -37.68 50.91 4.62
C GLU A 335 -36.57 51.15 3.61
N THR A 336 -35.34 51.31 4.09
CA THR A 336 -34.17 51.34 3.20
C THR A 336 -33.12 50.38 3.69
N PHE A 337 -32.71 49.49 2.79
CA PHE A 337 -31.76 48.43 3.07
C PHE A 337 -30.35 48.88 2.70
N THR A 338 -29.34 48.20 3.23
CA THR A 338 -27.94 48.48 2.92
C THR A 338 -27.36 47.43 1.99
N GLY A 339 -26.44 47.86 1.13
CA GLY A 339 -25.61 46.96 0.33
C GLY A 339 -24.25 47.56 0.06
N THR A 340 -23.30 46.72 -0.35
CA THR A 340 -21.94 47.15 -0.71
C THR A 340 -21.66 46.85 -2.17
N ILE A 341 -21.11 47.82 -2.91
CA ILE A 341 -20.72 47.63 -4.31
C ILE A 341 -19.59 46.59 -4.38
N SER A 342 -19.90 45.39 -4.84
CA SER A 342 -18.96 44.25 -4.91
C SER A 342 -18.15 44.27 -6.21
N ARG A 343 -18.80 44.62 -7.33
CA ARG A 343 -18.20 44.61 -8.66
C ARG A 343 -18.78 45.69 -9.55
N ILE A 344 -17.89 46.30 -10.35
CA ILE A 344 -18.25 47.19 -11.46
C ILE A 344 -17.73 46.49 -12.71
N SER A 345 -18.59 46.22 -13.69
CA SER A 345 -18.19 45.57 -14.95
C SER A 345 -17.20 46.46 -15.70
N GLU A 346 -16.14 45.88 -16.26
CA GLU A 346 -15.18 46.59 -17.13
C GLU A 346 -15.67 46.66 -18.59
N LYS A 347 -16.73 45.92 -18.93
CA LYS A 347 -17.34 45.90 -20.25
C LYS A 347 -18.67 46.66 -20.21
N ALA A 348 -18.82 47.61 -21.12
CA ALA A 348 -20.09 48.28 -21.35
C ALA A 348 -21.08 47.32 -22.03
N GLU A 349 -22.33 47.34 -21.57
CA GLU A 349 -23.45 46.61 -22.14
C GLU A 349 -24.48 47.60 -22.70
N PHE A 350 -25.26 47.19 -23.71
CA PHE A 350 -26.40 47.97 -24.20
C PHE A 350 -27.65 47.58 -23.39
N THR A 351 -28.47 48.55 -22.98
CA THR A 351 -29.77 48.33 -22.29
C THR A 351 -30.73 47.40 -23.10
N PRO A 352 -31.67 46.69 -22.46
CA PRO A 352 -31.96 45.26 -22.72
C PRO A 352 -32.60 44.87 -24.09
N LYS A 353 -32.61 43.55 -24.35
CA LYS A 353 -32.82 42.80 -25.61
C LYS A 353 -34.06 43.07 -26.50
N ASN A 354 -34.92 44.04 -26.24
CA ASN A 354 -36.06 44.35 -27.12
C ASN A 354 -36.19 45.85 -27.34
N VAL A 355 -35.68 46.33 -28.48
CA VAL A 355 -35.75 47.74 -28.86
C VAL A 355 -36.02 47.81 -30.36
N GLN A 356 -37.17 48.37 -30.77
CA GLN A 356 -37.64 48.40 -32.16
C GLN A 356 -37.35 49.72 -32.89
N THR A 357 -36.66 50.70 -32.28
CA THR A 357 -36.37 52.00 -32.92
C THR A 357 -34.88 52.40 -32.87
N ALA A 358 -34.46 53.21 -33.84
CA ALA A 358 -33.04 53.55 -34.08
C ALA A 358 -32.43 54.51 -33.04
N ASP A 359 -33.24 55.30 -32.35
CA ASP A 359 -32.78 56.32 -31.39
C ASP A 359 -32.53 55.78 -29.97
N GLU A 360 -33.01 54.57 -29.66
CA GLU A 360 -32.85 53.93 -28.35
C GLU A 360 -31.50 53.16 -28.23
N ARG A 361 -30.64 53.25 -29.25
CA ARG A 361 -29.45 52.39 -29.45
C ARG A 361 -28.13 52.95 -28.90
N THR A 362 -28.09 54.11 -28.22
CA THR A 362 -26.84 54.81 -27.88
C THR A 362 -26.76 55.32 -26.44
N LYS A 363 -26.93 54.43 -25.45
CA LYS A 363 -26.46 54.68 -24.08
C LYS A 363 -25.66 53.46 -23.59
N LEU A 364 -24.33 53.61 -23.52
CA LEU A 364 -23.46 52.61 -22.89
C LEU A 364 -23.74 52.61 -21.38
N VAL A 365 -24.11 51.44 -20.86
CA VAL A 365 -24.29 51.23 -19.43
C VAL A 365 -23.28 50.22 -18.91
N PHE A 366 -22.87 50.39 -17.67
CA PHE A 366 -22.01 49.45 -16.97
C PHE A 366 -22.82 48.78 -15.87
N ALA A 367 -22.81 47.45 -15.86
CA ALA A 367 -23.42 46.68 -14.79
C ALA A 367 -22.61 46.85 -13.50
N VAL A 368 -23.28 47.29 -12.43
CA VAL A 368 -22.75 47.37 -11.08
C VAL A 368 -23.50 46.36 -10.22
N THR A 369 -22.74 45.41 -9.67
CA THR A 369 -23.24 44.39 -8.76
C THR A 369 -23.05 44.90 -7.33
N ILE A 370 -24.15 44.93 -6.57
CA ILE A 370 -24.20 45.33 -5.17
C ILE A 370 -24.58 44.10 -4.36
N HIS A 371 -23.75 43.71 -3.40
CA HIS A 371 -24.09 42.65 -2.47
C HIS A 371 -24.99 43.23 -1.37
N ILE A 372 -26.18 42.64 -1.18
CA ILE A 372 -27.16 43.11 -0.21
C ILE A 372 -26.74 42.60 1.18
N THR A 373 -26.56 43.51 2.13
CA THR A 373 -26.06 43.18 3.49
C THR A 373 -27.16 43.21 4.55
N ASP A 374 -28.34 43.70 4.22
CA ASP A 374 -29.47 43.88 5.14
C ASP A 374 -30.81 43.55 4.48
N GLY A 375 -31.81 43.14 5.28
CA GLY A 375 -33.16 42.81 4.81
C GLY A 375 -33.30 41.52 3.98
N LEU A 376 -32.35 40.58 4.12
CA LEU A 376 -32.32 39.31 3.38
C LEU A 376 -33.55 38.41 3.62
N ASP A 377 -34.28 38.62 4.71
CA ASP A 377 -35.54 37.94 5.04
C ASP A 377 -36.77 38.55 4.34
N LYS A 378 -36.70 39.83 3.99
CA LYS A 378 -37.78 40.59 3.33
C LYS A 378 -37.62 40.67 1.81
N ILE A 379 -36.37 40.71 1.37
CA ILE A 379 -36.00 40.88 -0.03
C ILE A 379 -36.02 39.55 -0.77
N LYS A 380 -36.70 39.51 -1.93
CA LYS A 380 -36.74 38.34 -2.81
C LYS A 380 -36.09 38.63 -4.18
N PRO A 381 -35.52 37.60 -4.84
CA PRO A 381 -35.07 37.73 -6.22
C PRO A 381 -36.20 38.11 -7.16
N GLY A 382 -35.87 38.86 -8.22
CA GLY A 382 -36.80 39.39 -9.21
C GLY A 382 -37.49 40.69 -8.81
N MET A 383 -37.29 41.18 -7.57
CA MET A 383 -37.83 42.48 -7.17
C MET A 383 -37.04 43.62 -7.81
N PRO A 384 -37.71 44.64 -8.39
CA PRO A 384 -37.06 45.87 -8.79
C PRO A 384 -36.60 46.63 -7.55
N ALA A 385 -35.42 47.23 -7.62
CA ALA A 385 -34.87 48.03 -6.56
C ALA A 385 -34.11 49.24 -7.11
N ASP A 386 -34.21 50.34 -6.39
CA ASP A 386 -33.53 51.59 -6.67
C ASP A 386 -32.33 51.76 -5.73
N VAL A 387 -31.19 52.14 -6.31
CA VAL A 387 -29.99 52.46 -5.54
C VAL A 387 -29.98 53.93 -5.17
N LEU A 388 -29.80 54.19 -3.88
CA LEU A 388 -29.53 55.50 -3.30
C LEU A 388 -28.02 55.62 -3.05
N LEU A 389 -27.38 56.52 -3.79
CA LEU A 389 -25.99 56.86 -3.58
C LEU A 389 -25.92 57.94 -2.49
N ALA A 390 -25.01 57.79 -1.53
CA ALA A 390 -24.74 58.86 -0.57
C ALA A 390 -24.25 60.12 -1.29
N ASP A 391 -24.79 61.27 -0.93
CA ASP A 391 -24.34 62.55 -1.46
C ASP A 391 -22.87 62.76 -1.09
N LYS A 392 -22.07 63.18 -2.08
CA LYS A 392 -20.78 63.75 -1.76
C LYS A 392 -21.06 65.03 -0.98
N GLU A 393 -20.79 65.02 0.32
CA GLU A 393 -20.56 66.27 1.05
C GLU A 393 -19.61 67.11 0.20
N GLY A 394 -20.08 68.30 -0.17
CA GLY A 394 -19.38 69.19 -1.08
C GLY A 394 -17.97 69.45 -0.57
N GLY A 395 -16.98 68.91 -1.29
CA GLY A 395 -15.64 69.45 -1.27
C GLY A 395 -15.72 70.87 -1.83
N GLN A 396 -15.54 71.86 -0.95
CA GLN A 396 -15.10 73.18 -1.36
C GLN A 396 -13.68 73.12 -1.91
#